data_AF-A0A4Q3H2T8-F1
#
_entry.id   AF-A0A4Q3H2T8-F1
#
_cell.length_a   1.000
_cell.length_b   1.000
_cell.length_c   1.000
_cell.angle_alpha   90.00
_cell.angle_beta   90.00
_cell.angle_gamma   90.00
#
_symmetry.space_group_name_H-M   'P 1'
#
loop_
_entity.id
_entity.type
_entity.pdbx_description
1 polymer ?
#
loop_
_entity_poly.entity_id
_entity_poly.type
_entity_poly.pdbx_seq_one_letter_code
_entity_poly.pdbx_strand_id
1 'polypeptide(L)'
;MAVYTNLGTEVMAGIVDEFDVGTLISAKGIAEGVSNSNWLIETERADGGPTRFIMTVYESRVETGDLPFFLGLLDHLAAKGCPVPRTIHDRDNRPYRVHEGKALALIEFLSGVSVSDPTPDQARSVGAALAQIHLAGAGFD
;
A
#
# COMPACT_ATOMS: atom_id res chain seq x y z
N MET A 1 3.99 -5.67 -23.06
CA MET A 1 2.71 -6.10 -22.47
C MET A 1 2.99 -6.33 -21.00
N ALA A 2 2.42 -5.55 -20.08
CA ALA A 2 2.62 -5.78 -18.66
C ALA A 2 1.82 -7.03 -18.26
N VAL A 3 2.50 -8.02 -17.70
CA VAL A 3 1.85 -9.20 -17.14
C VAL A 3 1.33 -8.78 -15.77
N TYR A 4 0.02 -8.56 -15.66
CA TYR A 4 -0.61 -8.29 -14.37
C TYR A 4 -0.94 -9.61 -13.70
N THR A 5 -0.50 -9.78 -12.45
CA THR A 5 -0.85 -10.95 -11.65
C THR A 5 -2.34 -10.89 -11.35
N ASN A 6 -3.11 -11.80 -11.95
CA ASN A 6 -4.51 -12.00 -11.63
C ASN A 6 -4.63 -13.04 -10.52
N LEU A 7 -4.90 -12.59 -9.29
CA LEU A 7 -5.11 -13.47 -8.15
C LEU A 7 -6.59 -13.85 -8.10
N GLY A 8 -6.88 -15.15 -8.08
CA GLY A 8 -8.24 -15.65 -7.87
C GLY A 8 -8.75 -15.28 -6.48
N THR A 9 -10.08 -15.22 -6.32
CA THR A 9 -10.72 -14.82 -5.05
C THR A 9 -10.27 -15.64 -3.86
N GLU A 10 -10.14 -16.97 -4.00
CA GLU A 10 -9.71 -17.87 -2.92
C GLU A 10 -8.26 -17.59 -2.49
N VAL A 11 -7.37 -17.39 -3.47
CA VAL A 11 -5.97 -17.04 -3.22
C VAL A 11 -5.86 -15.70 -2.51
N MET A 12 -6.62 -14.70 -2.98
CA MET A 12 -6.65 -13.38 -2.37
C MET A 12 -7.18 -13.43 -0.93
N ALA A 13 -8.25 -14.18 -0.66
CA ALA A 13 -8.77 -14.38 0.69
C ALA A 13 -7.70 -15.00 1.61
N GLY A 14 -7.04 -16.07 1.16
CA GLY A 14 -5.96 -16.69 1.92
C GLY A 14 -4.78 -15.75 2.18
N ILE A 15 -4.42 -14.87 1.24
CA ILE A 15 -3.38 -13.85 1.46
C ILE A 15 -3.85 -12.81 2.49
N VAL A 16 -5.10 -12.35 2.41
CA VAL A 16 -5.65 -11.32 3.31
C VAL A 16 -5.78 -11.85 4.74
N ASP A 17 -6.11 -13.12 4.94
CA ASP A 17 -6.24 -13.75 6.27
C ASP A 17 -4.94 -13.75 7.08
N GLU A 18 -3.80 -13.64 6.39
CA GLU A 18 -2.47 -13.52 6.99
C GLU A 18 -2.22 -12.15 7.62
N PHE A 19 -3.06 -11.17 7.29
CA PHE A 19 -3.08 -9.86 7.90
C PHE A 19 -4.23 -9.79 8.93
N ASP A 20 -4.03 -9.05 10.02
CA ASP A 20 -5.07 -8.89 11.04
C ASP A 20 -6.06 -7.75 10.70
N VAL A 21 -6.68 -7.87 9.51
CA VAL A 21 -7.53 -6.83 8.91
C VAL A 21 -9.01 -7.20 8.80
N GLY A 22 -9.41 -8.35 9.31
CA GLY A 22 -10.77 -8.87 9.19
C GLY A 22 -10.99 -9.69 7.92
N THR A 23 -12.25 -10.02 7.64
CA THR A 23 -12.62 -10.95 6.56
C THR A 23 -12.70 -10.21 5.23
N LEU A 24 -12.13 -10.78 4.16
CA LEU A 24 -12.23 -10.24 2.81
C LEU A 24 -13.69 -10.14 2.34
N ILE A 25 -14.14 -8.93 1.98
CA ILE A 25 -15.43 -8.68 1.33
C ILE A 25 -15.25 -8.65 -0.18
N SER A 26 -14.27 -7.88 -0.66
CA SER A 26 -14.00 -7.75 -2.10
C SER A 26 -12.54 -7.40 -2.40
N ALA A 27 -12.08 -7.85 -3.57
CA ALA A 27 -10.81 -7.48 -4.14
C ALA A 27 -11.01 -7.05 -5.60
N LYS A 28 -10.62 -5.82 -5.92
CA LYS A 28 -10.81 -5.23 -7.25
C LYS A 28 -9.47 -4.76 -7.80
N GLY A 29 -9.03 -5.34 -8.91
CA GLY A 29 -7.83 -4.89 -9.61
C GLY A 29 -7.98 -3.44 -10.08
N ILE A 30 -6.91 -2.66 -9.90
CA ILE A 30 -6.80 -1.28 -10.36
C ILE A 30 -5.99 -1.30 -11.66
N ALA A 31 -6.64 -0.93 -12.77
CA ALA A 31 -6.03 -0.98 -14.09
C ALA A 31 -5.01 0.15 -14.34
N GLU A 32 -4.94 1.13 -13.43
CA GLU A 32 -4.00 2.24 -13.48
C GLU A 32 -2.67 1.85 -12.79
N GLY A 33 -1.65 1.64 -13.60
CA GLY A 33 -0.31 1.25 -13.14
C GLY A 33 0.55 0.80 -14.31
N VAL A 34 1.87 1.00 -14.23
CA VAL A 34 2.80 0.67 -15.34
C VAL A 34 3.81 -0.41 -14.93
N SER A 35 4.02 -0.60 -13.62
CA SER A 35 5.07 -1.46 -13.05
C SER A 35 4.58 -2.54 -12.09
N ASN A 36 3.53 -2.29 -11.30
CA ASN A 36 3.01 -3.21 -10.28
C ASN A 36 1.53 -3.51 -10.52
N SER A 37 1.05 -4.65 -10.02
CA SER A 37 -0.40 -4.94 -9.97
C SER A 37 -0.97 -4.43 -8.65
N ASN A 38 -1.92 -3.50 -8.71
CA ASN A 38 -2.57 -2.96 -7.50
C ASN A 38 -4.01 -3.46 -7.38
N TRP A 39 -4.43 -3.75 -6.16
CA TRP A 39 -5.77 -4.25 -5.85
C TRP A 39 -6.38 -3.42 -4.72
N LEU A 40 -7.59 -2.92 -4.91
CA LEU A 40 -8.41 -2.38 -3.83
C LEU A 40 -9.00 -3.55 -3.05
N ILE A 41 -8.64 -3.66 -1.78
CA ILE A 41 -9.13 -4.68 -0.86
C ILE A 41 -10.11 -4.03 0.10
N GLU A 42 -11.28 -4.62 0.28
CA GLU A 42 -12.27 -4.22 1.27
C GLU A 42 -12.51 -5.38 2.24
N THR A 43 -12.39 -5.13 3.53
CA THR A 43 -12.56 -6.13 4.59
C THR A 43 -13.61 -5.69 5.62
N GLU A 44 -14.18 -6.67 6.33
CA GLU A 44 -15.09 -6.45 7.45
C GLU A 44 -14.43 -6.90 8.75
N ARG A 45 -14.30 -6.00 9.73
CA ARG A 45 -13.91 -6.38 11.09
C ARG A 45 -15.13 -6.69 11.94
N ALA A 46 -14.93 -7.52 12.97
CA ALA A 46 -16.00 -7.98 13.86
C ALA A 46 -16.68 -6.85 14.66
N ASP A 47 -16.00 -5.71 14.84
CA ASP A 47 -16.47 -4.51 15.54
C ASP A 47 -17.18 -3.49 14.62
N GLY A 48 -17.23 -3.76 13.31
CA GLY A 48 -18.12 -3.11 12.34
C GLY A 48 -17.46 -2.19 11.31
N GLY A 49 -18.12 -2.04 10.17
CA GLY A 49 -17.80 -1.12 9.07
C GLY A 49 -16.74 -1.65 8.08
N PRO A 50 -16.93 -1.44 6.76
CA PRO A 50 -15.92 -1.85 5.78
C PRO A 50 -14.65 -1.00 5.91
N THR A 51 -13.50 -1.66 5.97
CA THR A 51 -12.18 -1.01 5.91
C THR A 51 -11.53 -1.29 4.57
N ARG A 52 -10.82 -0.31 4.00
CA ARG A 52 -10.18 -0.43 2.69
C ARG A 52 -8.67 -0.40 2.81
N PHE A 53 -8.02 -1.15 1.91
CA PHE A 53 -6.58 -1.26 1.77
C PHE A 53 -6.19 -1.33 0.30
N ILE A 54 -4.93 -1.11 0.00
CA ILE A 54 -4.34 -1.41 -1.30
C ILE A 54 -3.38 -2.59 -1.13
N MET A 55 -3.58 -3.66 -1.89
CA MET A 55 -2.59 -4.71 -2.04
C MET A 55 -1.77 -4.45 -3.30
N THR A 56 -0.45 -4.36 -3.13
CA THR A 56 0.49 -4.19 -4.24
C THR A 56 1.23 -5.50 -4.47
N VAL A 57 1.09 -6.06 -5.67
CA VAL A 57 1.93 -7.15 -6.17
C VAL A 57 3.11 -6.53 -6.90
N TYR A 58 4.31 -6.73 -6.37
CA TYR A 58 5.54 -6.26 -6.98
C TYR A 58 5.93 -7.19 -8.13
N GLU A 59 5.85 -6.67 -9.35
CA GLU A 59 6.24 -7.41 -10.55
C GLU A 59 7.76 -7.33 -10.77
N SER A 60 8.27 -8.02 -11.79
CA SER A 60 9.68 -8.34 -12.02
C SER A 60 10.67 -7.17 -12.13
N ARG A 61 10.21 -5.92 -12.02
CA ARG A 61 11.06 -4.71 -12.06
C ARG A 61 11.50 -4.23 -10.67
N VAL A 62 10.98 -4.82 -9.60
CA VAL A 62 11.31 -4.42 -8.23
C VAL A 62 12.23 -5.46 -7.62
N GLU A 63 13.42 -5.04 -7.21
CA GLU A 63 14.31 -5.87 -6.42
C GLU A 63 13.69 -6.05 -5.03
N THR A 64 13.27 -7.27 -4.71
CA THR A 64 12.60 -7.57 -3.43
C THR A 64 13.47 -7.24 -2.21
N GLY A 65 14.79 -7.17 -2.39
CA GLY A 65 15.75 -6.72 -1.38
C GLY A 65 15.60 -5.26 -0.96
N ASP A 66 14.97 -4.42 -1.79
CA ASP A 66 14.73 -3.00 -1.48
C ASP A 66 13.40 -2.77 -0.75
N LEU A 67 12.50 -3.76 -0.74
CA LEU A 67 11.19 -3.63 -0.09
C LEU A 67 11.27 -3.28 1.39
N PRO A 68 12.19 -3.85 2.20
CA PRO A 68 12.37 -3.43 3.58
C PRO A 68 12.61 -1.93 3.72
N PHE A 69 13.43 -1.34 2.83
CA PHE A 69 13.69 0.09 2.84
C PHE A 69 12.42 0.90 2.49
N PHE A 70 11.73 0.56 1.39
CA PHE A 70 10.56 1.33 0.95
C PHE A 70 9.41 1.27 1.95
N LEU A 71 9.09 0.07 2.44
CA LEU A 71 7.99 -0.14 3.37
C LEU A 71 8.33 0.41 4.76
N GLY A 72 9.56 0.21 5.22
CA GLY A 72 10.04 0.80 6.48
C GLY A 72 10.04 2.33 6.46
N LEU A 73 10.39 2.94 5.32
CA LEU A 73 10.33 4.39 5.16
C LEU A 73 8.89 4.89 5.25
N LEU A 74 7.92 4.20 4.66
CA LEU A 74 6.51 4.54 4.79
C LEU A 74 6.05 4.49 6.25
N ASP A 75 6.43 3.45 6.99
CA ASP A 75 6.07 3.32 8.40
C ASP A 75 6.69 4.42 9.26
N HIS A 76 7.97 4.74 9.02
CA HIS A 76 8.67 5.81 9.72
C HIS A 76 8.04 7.18 9.46
N LEU A 77 7.73 7.49 8.20
CA LEU A 77 7.09 8.74 7.81
C LEU A 77 5.67 8.84 8.39
N ALA A 78 4.89 7.77 8.33
CA ALA A 78 3.55 7.75 8.88
C ALA A 78 3.55 7.88 10.41
N ALA A 79 4.50 7.25 11.11
CA ALA A 79 4.67 7.41 12.55
C ALA A 79 5.02 8.86 12.95
N LYS A 80 5.63 9.63 12.04
CA LYS A 80 5.90 11.06 12.19
C LYS A 80 4.77 11.97 11.69
N GLY A 81 3.62 11.39 11.31
CA GLY A 81 2.43 12.12 10.88
C GLY A 81 2.50 12.70 9.47
N CYS A 82 3.40 12.20 8.62
CA CYS A 82 3.41 12.56 7.20
C CYS A 82 2.16 12.01 6.48
N PRO A 83 1.66 12.69 5.44
CA PRO A 83 0.50 12.26 4.67
C PRO A 83 0.88 11.15 3.67
N VAL A 84 1.31 10.00 4.19
CA VAL A 84 1.68 8.80 3.43
C VAL A 84 0.88 7.59 3.95
N PRO A 85 0.64 6.56 3.12
CA PRO A 85 -0.03 5.35 3.61
C PRO A 85 0.90 4.57 4.54
N ARG A 86 0.34 3.98 5.59
CA ARG A 86 1.05 3.01 6.45
C ARG A 86 1.16 1.65 5.80
N THR A 87 2.22 0.91 6.12
CA THR A 87 2.32 -0.52 5.80
C THR A 87 1.49 -1.31 6.81
N ILE A 88 0.63 -2.20 6.31
CA ILE A 88 -0.08 -3.17 7.15
C ILE A 88 0.78 -4.42 7.24
N HIS A 89 1.33 -4.66 8.43
CA HIS A 89 2.15 -5.83 8.67
C HIS A 89 1.27 -7.08 8.83
N ASP A 90 1.81 -8.22 8.42
CA ASP A 90 1.15 -9.50 8.63
C ASP A 90 1.15 -9.90 10.12
N ARG A 91 0.51 -11.03 10.44
CA ARG A 91 0.44 -11.57 11.82
C ARG A 91 1.81 -11.90 12.43
N ASP A 92 2.84 -12.08 11.61
CA ASP A 92 4.23 -12.30 12.01
C ASP A 92 5.04 -10.99 12.09
N ASN A 93 4.37 -9.84 11.97
CA ASN A 93 4.98 -8.50 11.94
C ASN A 93 5.96 -8.32 10.76
N ARG A 94 5.70 -8.95 9.62
CA ARG A 94 6.44 -8.74 8.37
C ARG A 94 5.77 -7.68 7.50
N PRO A 95 6.53 -6.78 6.85
CA PRO A 95 5.96 -5.71 6.04
C PRO A 95 5.45 -6.19 4.66
N TYR A 96 5.88 -7.38 4.20
CA TYR A 96 5.42 -8.00 2.97
C TYR A 96 5.44 -9.52 3.07
N ARG A 97 4.70 -10.16 2.17
CA ARG A 97 4.62 -11.62 1.97
C ARG A 97 5.19 -11.98 0.61
N VAL A 98 5.49 -13.26 0.39
CA VAL A 98 5.81 -13.80 -0.93
C VAL A 98 4.79 -14.87 -1.30
N HIS A 99 4.22 -14.77 -2.49
CA HIS A 99 3.31 -15.76 -3.06
C HIS A 99 3.74 -16.06 -4.50
N GLU A 100 3.90 -17.33 -4.84
CA GLU A 100 4.35 -17.77 -6.17
C GLU A 100 5.59 -17.02 -6.69
N GLY A 101 6.53 -16.72 -5.79
CA GLY A 101 7.78 -16.01 -6.12
C GLY A 101 7.65 -14.50 -6.29
N LYS A 102 6.46 -13.92 -6.05
CA LYS A 102 6.22 -12.47 -6.11
C LYS A 102 5.98 -11.91 -4.72
N ALA A 103 6.56 -10.74 -4.44
CA ALA A 103 6.33 -10.04 -3.20
C ALA A 103 4.99 -9.28 -3.23
N LEU A 104 4.32 -9.23 -2.09
CA LEU A 104 3.01 -8.64 -1.87
C LEU A 104 3.05 -7.80 -0.60
N ALA A 105 2.64 -6.54 -0.67
CA ALA A 105 2.44 -5.71 0.52
C ALA A 105 1.01 -5.20 0.58
N LEU A 106 0.46 -5.14 1.80
CA LEU A 106 -0.82 -4.51 2.09
C LEU A 106 -0.54 -3.14 2.71
N ILE A 107 -1.13 -2.09 2.15
CA ILE A 107 -0.95 -0.71 2.62
C ILE A 107 -2.29 -0.05 2.88
N GLU A 108 -2.29 0.93 3.76
CA GLU A 108 -3.47 1.74 4.08
C GLU A 108 -4.06 2.42 2.83
N PHE A 109 -5.39 2.40 2.72
CA PHE A 109 -6.08 3.19 1.71
C PHE A 109 -6.17 4.66 2.15
N LEU A 110 -5.68 5.58 1.31
CA LEU A 110 -5.87 7.02 1.51
C LEU A 110 -7.08 7.50 0.70
N SER A 111 -7.99 8.20 1.37
CA SER A 111 -9.12 8.83 0.69
C SER A 111 -8.68 10.09 -0.05
N GLY A 112 -9.28 10.33 -1.21
CA GLY A 112 -8.96 11.47 -2.05
C GLY A 112 -9.03 11.12 -3.53
N VAL A 113 -8.66 12.09 -4.35
CA VAL A 113 -8.58 11.95 -5.81
C VAL A 113 -7.30 12.60 -6.29
N SER A 114 -6.66 11.99 -7.30
CA SER A 114 -5.54 12.59 -8.00
C SER A 114 -6.03 13.80 -8.80
N VAL A 115 -5.34 14.93 -8.67
CA VAL A 115 -5.67 16.16 -9.39
C VAL A 115 -4.73 16.30 -10.59
N SER A 116 -5.29 16.32 -11.80
CA SER A 116 -4.50 16.49 -13.03
C SER A 116 -4.06 17.94 -13.27
N ASP A 117 -4.90 18.90 -12.89
CA ASP A 117 -4.67 20.33 -13.08
C ASP A 117 -4.67 21.05 -11.72
N PRO A 118 -3.55 21.06 -10.98
CA PRO A 118 -3.51 21.60 -9.63
C PRO A 118 -3.63 23.13 -9.61
N THR A 119 -4.36 23.66 -8.64
CA THR A 119 -4.39 25.11 -8.36
C THR A 119 -3.09 25.56 -7.66
N PRO A 120 -2.79 26.88 -7.62
CA PRO A 120 -1.64 27.39 -6.88
C PRO A 120 -1.62 27.01 -5.39
N ASP A 121 -2.79 26.92 -4.75
CA ASP A 121 -2.91 26.53 -3.34
C ASP A 121 -2.67 25.03 -3.13
N GLN A 122 -3.10 24.20 -4.08
CA GLN A 122 -2.79 22.76 -4.08
C GLN A 122 -1.29 22.53 -4.31
N ALA A 123 -0.67 23.26 -5.24
CA ALA A 123 0.78 23.21 -5.45
C ALA A 123 1.56 23.61 -4.19
N ARG A 124 1.11 24.66 -3.49
CA ARG A 124 1.69 25.07 -2.19
C ARG A 124 1.55 23.96 -1.14
N SER A 125 0.38 23.32 -1.06
CA SER A 125 0.11 22.21 -0.14
C SER A 125 1.05 21.03 -0.39
N VAL A 126 1.32 20.68 -1.65
CA VAL A 126 2.31 19.66 -2.03
C VAL A 126 3.71 20.05 -1.56
N GLY A 127 4.11 21.31 -1.73
CA GLY A 127 5.41 21.80 -1.25
C GLY A 127 5.57 21.68 0.27
N ALA A 128 4.51 21.99 1.04
CA ALA A 128 4.51 21.82 2.49
C ALA A 128 4.62 20.34 2.90
N ALA A 129 3.85 19.45 2.25
CA ALA A 129 3.90 18.02 2.49
C ALA A 129 5.29 17.43 2.16
N LEU A 130 5.90 17.87 1.05
CA LEU A 130 7.24 17.43 0.65
C LEU A 130 8.31 17.87 1.66
N ALA A 131 8.25 19.11 2.15
CA ALA A 131 9.15 19.58 3.20
C ALA A 131 9.01 18.75 4.49
N GLN A 132 7.78 18.41 4.87
CA GLN A 132 7.52 17.54 6.02
C GLN A 132 8.15 16.15 5.83
N ILE A 133 7.99 15.54 4.65
CA ILE A 133 8.59 14.24 4.33
C ILE A 133 10.12 14.31 4.43
N HIS A 134 10.76 15.35 3.87
CA HIS A 134 12.22 15.49 3.95
C HIS A 134 12.72 15.62 5.40
N LEU A 135 12.05 16.44 6.21
CA LEU A 135 12.43 16.62 7.62
C LEU A 135 12.20 15.35 8.45
N ALA A 136 11.09 14.65 8.20
CA ALA A 136 10.78 13.40 8.88
C ALA A 136 11.74 12.27 8.48
N GLY A 137 12.10 12.19 7.19
CA GLY A 137 12.99 11.18 6.62
C GLY A 137 14.44 11.29 7.07
N ALA A 138 14.90 12.46 7.51
CA ALA A 138 16.30 12.69 7.91
C ALA A 138 16.82 11.83 9.08
N GLY A 139 15.94 11.13 9.80
CA GLY A 139 16.33 10.21 10.87
C GLY A 139 15.79 8.80 10.67
N PHE A 140 15.61 8.37 9.41
CA PHE A 140 15.33 6.99 9.06
C PHE A 140 16.67 6.26 8.84
N ASP A 141 16.86 5.14 9.53
CA ASP A 141 18.06 4.29 9.50
C ASP A 141 17.71 2.87 9.04
#